data_AF-A0A060HSZ5-F1
#
_entry.id   AF-A0A060HSZ5-F1
#
_cell.length_a   1.000
_cell.length_b   1.000
_cell.length_c   1.000
_cell.angle_alpha   90.00
_cell.angle_beta   90.00
_cell.angle_gamma   90.00
#
_symmetry.space_group_name_H-M   'P 1'
#
loop_
_entity.id
_entity.type
_entity.pdbx_description
1 polymer ?
#
loop_
_entity_poly.entity_id
_entity_poly.type
_entity_poly.pdbx_seq_one_letter_code
_entity_poly.pdbx_strand_id
1 'polypeptide(L)'
;MRKPVLLIDDAKESLEAIRLFRESGQAYVEYHIKKFEESCCGELPTTRAPSVFAPEGIFKGLEGVRDYLSIEKQPDTGESAYW
;
A
#
# COMPACT_ATOMS: atom_id res chain seq x y z
N MET A 1 7.89 7.76 10.63
CA MET A 1 6.80 6.89 10.14
C MET A 1 7.38 5.70 9.39
N ARG A 2 6.77 4.52 9.50
CA ARG A 2 7.11 3.36 8.66
C ARG A 2 6.47 3.56 7.28
N LYS A 3 7.21 3.29 6.20
CA LYS A 3 6.66 3.40 4.84
C LYS A 3 5.63 2.29 4.61
N PRO A 4 4.51 2.57 3.93
CA PRO A 4 3.58 1.54 3.50
C PRO A 4 4.27 0.57 2.53
N VAL A 5 3.82 -0.68 2.55
CA VAL A 5 4.23 -1.69 1.57
C VAL A 5 3.12 -1.84 0.55
N LEU A 6 3.42 -1.57 -0.73
CA LEU A 6 2.54 -1.88 -1.84
C LEU A 6 2.88 -3.29 -2.35
N LEU A 7 2.01 -4.25 -2.06
CA LEU A 7 2.04 -5.58 -2.63
C LEU A 7 1.51 -5.53 -4.07
N ILE A 8 2.29 -6.05 -5.02
CA ILE A 8 1.99 -6.03 -6.46
C ILE A 8 2.14 -7.42 -7.10
N ASP A 9 1.59 -7.55 -8.29
CA ASP A 9 1.77 -8.65 -9.24
C ASP A 9 1.93 -8.12 -10.67
N ASP A 10 1.94 -9.01 -11.67
CA ASP A 10 2.07 -8.64 -13.09
C ASP A 10 0.75 -8.13 -13.71
N ALA A 11 -0.32 -7.96 -12.92
CA ALA A 11 -1.61 -7.51 -13.44
C ALA A 11 -1.62 -6.00 -13.73
N LYS A 12 -2.52 -5.59 -14.63
CA LYS A 12 -2.69 -4.17 -14.99
C LYS A 12 -3.06 -3.29 -13.79
N GLU A 13 -3.82 -3.83 -12.84
CA GLU A 13 -4.20 -3.10 -11.63
C GLU A 13 -3.00 -2.77 -10.75
N SER A 14 -2.01 -3.66 -10.67
CA SER A 14 -0.76 -3.40 -9.96
C SER A 14 0.07 -2.30 -10.61
N LEU A 15 0.13 -2.28 -11.96
CA LEU A 15 0.78 -1.18 -12.69
C LEU A 15 0.10 0.17 -12.42
N GLU A 16 -1.23 0.20 -12.37
CA GLU A 16 -1.98 1.40 -12.04
C GLU A 16 -1.77 1.83 -10.58
N ALA A 17 -1.71 0.89 -9.64
CA ALA A 17 -1.42 1.19 -8.24
C ALA A 17 -0.02 1.86 -8.08
N ILE A 18 1.00 1.34 -8.77
CA ILE A 18 2.35 1.94 -8.81
C ILE A 18 2.30 3.37 -9.35
N ARG A 19 1.52 3.60 -10.42
CA ARG A 19 1.34 4.91 -11.02
C ARG A 19 0.69 5.89 -10.04
N LEU A 20 -0.40 5.48 -9.37
CA LEU A 20 -1.09 6.30 -8.37
C LEU A 20 -0.15 6.72 -7.23
N PHE A 21 0.65 5.79 -6.71
CA PHE A 21 1.65 6.11 -5.69
C PHE A 21 2.70 7.09 -6.19
N ARG A 22 3.20 6.94 -7.43
CA ARG A 22 4.16 7.89 -8.02
C ARG A 22 3.55 9.28 -8.20
N GLU A 23 2.31 9.37 -8.67
CA GLU A 23 1.57 10.62 -8.85
C GLU A 23 1.24 11.30 -7.51
N SER A 24 1.05 10.52 -6.44
CA SER A 24 0.82 11.04 -5.09
C SER A 24 2.05 11.68 -4.44
N GLY A 25 3.26 11.32 -4.88
CA GLY A 25 4.52 11.72 -4.24
C GLY A 25 4.81 11.02 -2.91
N GLN A 26 3.93 10.12 -2.45
CA GLN A 26 4.11 9.39 -1.20
C GLN A 26 5.18 8.31 -1.33
N ALA A 27 6.09 8.23 -0.35
CA ALA A 27 7.13 7.21 -0.34
C ALA A 27 6.58 5.85 0.13
N TYR A 28 6.81 4.80 -0.65
CA TYR A 28 6.36 3.44 -0.36
C TYR A 28 7.48 2.42 -0.62
N VAL A 29 7.26 1.18 -0.17
CA VAL A 29 8.08 0.01 -0.50
C VAL A 29 7.28 -0.87 -1.44
N GLU A 30 7.80 -1.15 -2.62
CA GLU A 30 7.20 -2.09 -3.57
C GLU A 30 7.59 -3.53 -3.22
N TYR A 31 6.61 -4.42 -3.16
CA TYR A 31 6.84 -5.84 -2.91
C TYR A 31 6.07 -6.70 -3.91
N HIS A 32 6.76 -7.53 -4.68
CA HIS A 32 6.13 -8.40 -5.68
C HIS A 32 5.75 -9.76 -5.10
N ILE A 33 4.53 -10.24 -5.36
CA ILE A 33 4.00 -11.48 -4.76
C ILE A 33 4.84 -12.72 -5.06
N LYS A 34 5.44 -12.82 -6.26
CA LYS A 34 6.39 -13.91 -6.61
C LYS A 34 7.57 -14.05 -5.65
N LYS A 35 7.98 -12.99 -4.95
CA LYS A 35 9.04 -13.08 -3.93
C LYS A 35 8.63 -13.91 -2.72
N PHE A 36 7.32 -14.11 -2.49
CA PHE A 36 6.82 -15.06 -1.47
C PHE A 36 6.96 -16.50 -1.94
N GLU A 37 6.69 -16.78 -3.21
CA GLU A 37 6.85 -18.13 -3.82
C GLU A 37 8.29 -18.62 -3.73
N GLU A 38 9.25 -17.70 -3.85
CA GLU A 38 10.68 -17.97 -3.73
C GLU A 38 11.14 -18.12 -2.27
N SER A 39 10.31 -17.76 -1.29
CA SER A 39 10.65 -17.91 0.13
C SER A 39 10.32 -19.33 0.59
N CYS A 40 11.35 -20.07 0.97
CA CYS A 40 11.30 -21.48 1.38
C CYS A 40 10.33 -21.80 2.56
N CYS A 41 9.74 -20.80 3.22
CA CYS A 41 8.96 -20.97 4.45
C CYS A 41 7.71 -20.08 4.57
N GLY A 42 7.30 -19.36 3.52
CA GLY A 42 6.18 -18.43 3.59
C GLY A 42 4.94 -18.98 2.91
N GLU A 43 3.87 -19.22 3.67
CA GLU A 43 2.54 -19.38 3.06
C GLU A 43 2.30 -18.19 2.11
N LEU A 44 1.77 -18.47 0.91
CA LEU A 44 1.36 -17.42 -0.01
C LEU A 44 0.46 -16.44 0.75
N PRO A 45 0.72 -15.12 0.69
CA PRO A 45 -0.16 -14.17 1.34
C PRO A 45 -1.58 -14.39 0.82
N THR A 46 -2.53 -14.64 1.72
CA THR A 46 -3.96 -14.72 1.39
C THR A 46 -4.52 -13.40 0.83
N THR A 47 -3.71 -12.34 0.91
CA THR A 47 -4.00 -11.01 0.40
C THR A 47 -3.58 -10.93 -1.06
N ARG A 48 -4.54 -10.62 -1.94
CA ARG A 48 -4.32 -10.47 -3.38
C ARG A 48 -3.68 -9.12 -3.70
N ALA A 49 -2.83 -9.08 -4.72
CA ALA A 49 -2.33 -7.84 -5.29
C ALA A 49 -3.42 -7.16 -6.18
N PRO A 50 -3.39 -5.82 -6.31
CA PRO A 50 -2.59 -4.91 -5.50
C PRO A 50 -3.17 -4.77 -4.09
N SER A 51 -2.31 -4.58 -3.08
CA SER A 51 -2.75 -4.24 -1.71
C SER A 51 -1.72 -3.38 -0.99
N VAL A 52 -2.18 -2.48 -0.11
CA VAL A 52 -1.32 -1.66 0.73
C VAL A 52 -1.34 -2.17 2.16
N PHE A 53 -0.17 -2.39 2.74
CA PHE A 53 0.03 -2.66 4.15
C PHE A 53 0.64 -1.44 4.80
N ALA A 54 -0.09 -0.80 5.70
CA ALA A 54 0.33 0.42 6.37
C ALA A 54 -0.04 0.37 7.87
N PRO A 55 0.51 1.26 8.71
CA PRO A 55 0.13 1.34 10.12
C PRO A 55 -1.39 1.53 10.34
N GLU A 56 -2.07 2.17 9.38
CA GLU A 56 -3.51 2.45 9.40
C GLU A 56 -4.35 1.21 9.08
N GLY A 57 -3.78 0.19 8.43
CA GLY A 57 -4.48 -1.04 8.08
C GLY A 57 -4.01 -1.70 6.78
N ILE A 58 -4.81 -2.68 6.32
CA ILE A 58 -4.61 -3.38 5.04
C ILE A 58 -5.69 -2.93 4.06
N PHE A 59 -5.28 -2.35 2.95
CA PHE A 59 -6.15 -1.83 1.91
C PHE A 59 -6.04 -2.71 0.67
N LYS A 60 -7.16 -3.34 0.27
CA LYS A 60 -7.14 -4.42 -0.73
C LYS A 60 -7.66 -3.93 -2.07
N GLY A 61 -7.02 -4.38 -3.14
CA GLY A 61 -7.37 -4.03 -4.52
C GLY A 61 -7.03 -2.59 -4.87
N LEU A 62 -7.28 -2.22 -6.13
CA LEU A 62 -6.99 -0.89 -6.64
C LEU A 62 -7.81 0.21 -5.93
N GLU A 63 -9.06 -0.07 -5.55
CA GLU A 63 -9.87 0.88 -4.77
C GLU A 63 -9.27 1.11 -3.37
N GLY A 64 -8.84 0.05 -2.69
CA GLY A 64 -8.15 0.20 -1.40
C GLY A 64 -6.87 1.03 -1.51
N VAL A 65 -6.12 0.90 -2.60
CA VAL A 65 -4.97 1.77 -2.87
C VAL A 65 -5.39 3.25 -2.95
N ARG A 66 -6.49 3.56 -3.64
CA ARG A 66 -7.01 4.93 -3.73
C ARG A 66 -7.49 5.46 -2.39
N ASP A 67 -8.15 4.63 -1.60
CA ASP A 67 -8.60 4.98 -0.25
C ASP A 67 -7.41 5.35 0.63
N TYR A 68 -6.37 4.52 0.63
CA TYR A 68 -5.14 4.77 1.38
C TYR A 68 -4.49 6.11 0.99
N LEU A 69 -4.31 6.36 -0.31
CA LEU A 69 -3.73 7.60 -0.81
C LEU A 69 -4.60 8.84 -0.53
N SER A 70 -5.86 8.65 -0.15
CA SER A 70 -6.77 9.73 0.24
C SER A 70 -6.69 10.07 1.73
N ILE A 71 -6.16 9.16 2.56
CA ILE A 71 -5.97 9.39 4.01
C ILE A 71 -4.94 10.51 4.23
N GLU A 72 -3.78 10.46 3.56
CA GLU A 72 -2.73 11.48 3.70
C GLU A 72 -3.09 12.84 3.07
N LYS A 73 -4.11 12.87 2.20
CA LYS A 73 -4.60 14.12 1.58
C LYS A 73 -5.56 14.90 2.46
N GLN A 74 -6.00 14.34 3.59
CA GLN A 74 -6.66 15.16 4.60
C GLN A 74 -5.59 16.06 5.22
N PRO A 75 -5.68 17.40 5.06
CA PRO A 75 -4.82 18.27 5.84
C PRO A 75 -5.03 17.91 7.30
N ASP A 76 -3.94 17.85 8.05
CA ASP A 76 -3.92 17.69 9.50
C ASP A 76 -4.64 18.91 10.13
N THR A 77 -5.96 18.95 10.05
CA THR A 77 -6.82 19.82 10.85
C THR A 77 -7.12 19.08 12.14
N GLY A 78 -6.06 18.64 12.83
CA GLY A 78 -6.07 18.20 14.21
C GLY A 78 -5.37 19.29 15.01
N GLU A 79 -6.16 20.22 15.52
CA GLU A 79 -5.72 21.28 16.43
C GLU A 79 -4.81 20.74 17.54
N SER A 80 -3.88 21.59 17.98
CA SER A 80 -3.04 21.32 19.14
C SER A 80 -3.90 20.92 20.33
N ALA A 81 -3.58 19.80 20.96
CA ALA A 81 -3.96 19.56 22.34
C ALA A 81 -2.74 19.01 23.08
N TYR A 82 -2.04 19.94 23.72
CA TYR A 82 -1.32 19.69 24.96
C TYR A 82 -2.19 18.81 25.85
N TRP A 83 -1.65 17.72 26.41
CA TRP A 83 -1.77 17.25 27.79
C TRP A 83 -0.86 16.02 27.97
#